data_AF-A0A7C4ZNE2-F1
#
_entry.id   AF-A0A7C4ZNE2-F1
#
_cell.length_a   1.000
_cell.length_b   1.000
_cell.length_c   1.000
_cell.angle_alpha   90.00
_cell.angle_beta   90.00
_cell.angle_gamma   90.00
#
_symmetry.space_group_name_H-M   'P 1'
#
loop_
_entity.id
_entity.type
_entity.pdbx_description
1 polymer ?
#
loop_
_entity_poly.entity_id
_entity_poly.type
_entity_poly.pdbx_seq_one_letter_code
_entity_poly.pdbx_strand_id
1 'polypeptide(L)'
;MASLKGNPLSVAVTFMHEDVISMPIWGNINEAIKFKANNYLIWKILEYASRHGYKKFNFWGTDPNPNSPLYGIKFKESFSGELVKVYRYEKSNFIYNLFRFIYNLR
;
A
#
# COMPACT_ATOMS: atom_id res chain seq x y z
N MET A 1 11.72 -1.23 9.55
CA MET A 1 11.41 -0.21 10.58
C MET A 1 12.40 0.93 10.43
N ALA A 2 11.95 2.18 10.61
CA ALA A 2 12.80 3.36 10.67
C ALA A 2 12.77 3.93 12.10
N SER A 3 13.94 4.28 12.63
CA SER A 3 14.10 4.76 14.01
C SER A 3 15.10 5.90 14.10
N LEU A 4 14.88 6.82 15.06
CA LEU A 4 15.80 7.91 15.37
C LEU A 4 16.29 7.76 16.82
N LYS A 5 17.62 7.62 17.00
CA LYS A 5 18.26 7.40 18.31
C LYS A 5 17.62 6.24 19.11
N GLY A 6 17.27 5.15 18.42
CA GLY A 6 16.62 3.98 19.02
C GLY A 6 15.10 4.05 19.14
N ASN A 7 14.49 5.22 18.94
CA ASN A 7 13.03 5.36 19.01
C ASN A 7 12.38 5.03 17.66
N PRO A 8 11.43 4.08 17.59
CA PRO A 8 10.73 3.74 16.35
C PRO A 8 9.86 4.93 15.89
N LEU A 9 9.98 5.30 14.62
CA LEU A 9 9.21 6.38 14.01
C LEU A 9 8.22 5.88 12.96
N SER A 10 8.61 4.85 12.21
CA SER A 10 7.79 4.29 11.13
C SER A 10 8.06 2.79 10.96
N VAL A 11 7.02 2.06 10.55
CA VAL A 11 7.07 0.65 10.24
C VAL A 11 6.32 0.38 8.94
N ALA A 12 6.79 -0.60 8.18
CA ALA A 12 5.98 -1.24 7.17
C ALA A 12 6.23 -2.75 7.20
N VAL A 13 5.22 -3.48 6.75
CA VAL A 13 5.28 -4.90 6.48
C VAL A 13 5.42 -5.06 4.97
N THR A 14 6.37 -5.89 4.55
CA THR A 14 6.62 -6.17 3.12
C THR A 14 6.44 -7.64 2.83
N PHE A 15 5.87 -7.94 1.66
CA PHE A 15 5.78 -9.28 1.11
C PHE A 15 6.64 -9.35 -0.14
N MET A 16 7.43 -10.42 -0.27
CA MET A 16 8.31 -10.66 -1.41
C MET A 16 7.83 -11.91 -2.11
N HIS A 17 7.52 -11.81 -3.40
CA HIS A 17 7.08 -12.93 -4.22
C HIS A 17 7.53 -12.71 -5.65
N GLU A 18 8.19 -13.72 -6.23
CA GLU A 18 8.81 -13.64 -7.56
C GLU A 18 9.69 -12.39 -7.68
N ASP A 19 9.42 -11.51 -8.66
CA ASP A 19 10.14 -10.27 -8.91
C ASP A 19 9.48 -9.02 -8.31
N VAL A 20 8.52 -9.21 -7.38
CA VAL A 20 7.72 -8.13 -6.77
C VAL A 20 7.95 -8.02 -5.26
N ILE A 21 8.20 -6.80 -4.79
CA ILE A 21 8.05 -6.43 -3.38
C ILE A 21 6.77 -5.63 -3.20
N SER A 22 5.90 -6.07 -2.29
CA SER A 22 4.62 -5.42 -1.99
C SER A 22 4.61 -4.87 -0.57
N MET A 23 4.01 -3.70 -0.38
CA MET A 23 3.90 -3.02 0.92
C MET A 23 2.42 -2.72 1.23
N PRO A 24 1.66 -3.69 1.77
CA PRO A 24 0.23 -3.50 2.05
C PRO A 24 -0.04 -2.68 3.31
N ILE A 25 0.88 -2.69 4.27
CA ILE A 25 0.68 -2.05 5.57
C ILE A 25 1.91 -1.21 5.89
N TRP A 26 1.68 0.06 6.20
CA TRP A 26 2.68 0.97 6.76
C TRP A 26 2.02 1.92 7.76
N GLY A 27 2.82 2.50 8.63
CA GLY A 27 2.35 3.47 9.61
C GLY A 27 3.51 4.21 10.25
N ASN A 28 3.21 5.38 10.81
CA ASN A 28 4.17 6.21 11.50
C ASN A 28 3.50 6.99 12.62
N ILE A 29 4.29 7.37 13.63
CA ILE A 29 3.83 8.35 14.63
C ILE A 29 3.78 9.75 13.99
N ASN A 30 2.99 10.66 14.55
CA ASN A 30 2.78 12.00 13.98
C ASN A 30 4.09 12.80 13.93
N GLU A 31 4.93 12.66 14.96
CA GLU A 31 6.23 13.31 15.06
C GLU A 31 7.20 12.83 13.98
N ALA A 32 6.94 11.68 13.35
CA ALA A 32 7.77 11.14 12.28
C ALA A 32 7.58 11.87 10.94
N ILE A 33 6.48 12.63 10.77
CA ILE A 33 6.16 13.33 9.52
C ILE A 33 7.25 14.36 9.19
N LYS A 34 7.69 15.16 10.19
CA LYS A 34 8.76 16.15 10.00
C LYS A 34 10.10 15.52 9.61
N PHE A 35 10.31 14.26 9.97
CA PHE A 35 11.51 13.49 9.62
C PHE A 35 11.37 12.70 8.32
N LYS A 36 10.20 12.76 7.65
CA LYS A 36 9.88 12.00 6.44
C LYS A 36 10.18 10.49 6.61
N ALA A 37 9.90 9.93 7.79
CA ALA A 37 10.31 8.56 8.11
C ALA A 37 9.74 7.49 7.16
N ASN A 38 8.50 7.67 6.67
CA ASN A 38 7.92 6.78 5.66
C ASN A 38 8.67 6.86 4.32
N ASN A 39 9.06 8.06 3.88
CA ASN A 39 9.82 8.22 2.65
C ASN A 39 11.18 7.52 2.76
N TYR A 40 11.86 7.69 3.90
CA TYR A 40 13.10 6.97 4.18
C TYR A 40 12.88 5.45 4.13
N LEU A 41 11.83 4.95 4.78
CA LEU A 41 11.54 3.52 4.83
C LEU A 41 11.27 2.93 3.42
N ILE A 42 10.46 3.61 2.60
CA ILE A 42 10.20 3.20 1.21
C ILE A 42 11.50 3.24 0.40
N TRP A 43 12.30 4.30 0.54
CA TRP A 43 13.59 4.38 -0.14
C TRP A 43 14.50 3.19 0.19
N LYS A 44 14.60 2.82 1.47
CA LYS A 44 15.38 1.64 1.89
C LYS A 44 14.84 0.34 1.28
N ILE A 45 13.52 0.21 1.13
CA ILE A 45 12.91 -0.96 0.48
C ILE A 45 13.23 -0.98 -1.02
N LEU A 46 13.17 0.16 -1.71
CA LEU A 46 13.53 0.28 -3.12
C LEU A 46 15.01 -0.01 -3.38
N GLU A 47 15.91 0.50 -2.52
CA GLU A 47 17.34 0.16 -2.57
C GLU A 47 17.57 -1.34 -2.38
N TYR A 48 16.87 -1.95 -1.41
CA TYR A 48 16.93 -3.39 -1.21
C TYR A 48 16.43 -4.15 -2.44
N ALA A 49 15.28 -3.76 -2.98
CA ALA A 49 14.67 -4.37 -4.18
C ALA A 49 15.64 -4.37 -5.36
N SER A 50 16.23 -3.20 -5.64
CA SER A 50 17.20 -3.00 -6.72
C SER A 50 18.43 -3.90 -6.56
N ARG A 51 19.01 -3.97 -5.35
CA ARG A 51 20.19 -4.80 -5.07
C ARG A 51 19.93 -6.31 -5.18
N HIS A 52 18.69 -6.75 -5.03
CA HIS A 52 18.32 -8.17 -5.02
C HIS A 52 17.54 -8.59 -6.29
N GLY A 53 17.54 -7.76 -7.34
CA GLY A 53 16.97 -8.12 -8.64
C GLY A 53 15.45 -8.10 -8.74
N TYR A 54 14.76 -7.51 -7.76
CA TYR A 54 13.31 -7.28 -7.86
C TYR A 54 13.04 -6.18 -8.89
N LYS A 55 12.00 -6.40 -9.70
CA LYS A 55 11.66 -5.54 -10.85
C LYS A 55 10.49 -4.62 -10.59
N LYS A 56 9.64 -4.96 -9.61
CA LYS A 56 8.40 -4.21 -9.33
C LYS A 56 8.26 -3.93 -7.84
N PHE A 57 7.76 -2.73 -7.54
CA PHE A 57 7.35 -2.34 -6.20
C PHE A 57 5.85 -2.02 -6.20
N ASN A 58 5.09 -2.70 -5.35
CA ASN A 58 3.64 -2.58 -5.28
C ASN A 58 3.21 -1.91 -3.97
N PHE A 59 2.71 -0.67 -4.07
CA PHE A 59 2.14 0.09 -2.95
C PHE A 59 0.77 -0.39 -2.48
N TRP A 60 0.24 -1.47 -3.04
CA TRP A 60 -1.14 -1.92 -2.88
C TRP A 60 -2.16 -0.86 -3.34
N GLY A 61 -3.42 -1.13 -3.07
CA GLY A 61 -4.57 -0.28 -3.39
C GLY A 61 -4.56 1.10 -2.72
N THR A 62 -5.36 1.98 -3.31
CA THR A 62 -5.63 3.34 -2.87
C THR A 62 -7.05 3.67 -3.30
N ASP A 63 -7.71 4.59 -2.60
CA ASP A 63 -8.95 5.16 -3.11
C ASP A 63 -8.61 6.20 -4.20
N PRO A 64 -9.13 6.08 -5.43
CA PRO A 64 -8.85 7.04 -6.49
C PRO A 64 -9.69 8.32 -6.38
N ASN A 65 -10.66 8.40 -5.47
CA ASN A 65 -11.46 9.60 -5.25
C ASN A 65 -10.60 10.70 -4.58
N PRO A 66 -10.40 11.87 -5.22
CA PRO A 66 -9.61 12.97 -4.66
C PRO A 66 -10.08 13.49 -3.29
N ASN A 67 -11.36 13.28 -2.96
CA ASN A 67 -11.96 13.71 -1.70
C ASN A 67 -11.89 12.64 -0.61
N SER A 68 -11.35 11.45 -0.92
CA SER A 68 -11.22 10.38 0.06
C SER A 68 -10.10 10.69 1.06
N PRO A 69 -10.29 10.42 2.36
CA PRO A 69 -9.18 10.45 3.32
C PRO A 69 -8.09 9.42 2.98
N LEU A 70 -8.39 8.44 2.11
CA LEU A 70 -7.48 7.42 1.60
C LEU A 70 -6.91 7.77 0.22
N TYR A 71 -7.00 9.03 -0.21
CA TYR A 71 -6.42 9.52 -1.46
C TYR A 71 -4.88 9.59 -1.38
N GLY A 72 -4.24 8.42 -1.47
CA GLY A 72 -2.79 8.25 -1.38
C GLY A 72 -2.04 8.39 -2.72
N ILE A 73 -2.73 8.69 -3.82
CA ILE A 73 -2.16 8.65 -5.18
C ILE A 73 -0.94 9.56 -5.32
N LYS A 74 -1.03 10.84 -4.92
CA LYS A 74 0.09 11.80 -5.03
C LYS A 74 1.36 11.35 -4.30
N PHE A 75 1.19 10.70 -3.15
CA PHE A 75 2.33 10.16 -2.40
C PHE A 75 2.98 9.01 -3.16
N LYS A 76 2.20 8.07 -3.69
CA LYS A 76 2.69 6.92 -4.45
C LYS A 76 3.33 7.34 -5.78
N GLU A 77 2.75 8.32 -6.47
CA GLU A 77 3.29 8.94 -7.70
C GLU A 77 4.65 9.61 -7.48
N SER A 78 4.92 10.14 -6.28
CA SER A 78 6.23 10.73 -5.96
C SER A 78 7.39 9.73 -6.00
N PHE A 79 7.10 8.42 -6.02
CA PHE A 79 8.05 7.33 -6.23
C PHE A 79 7.96 6.72 -7.64
N SER A 80 7.45 7.49 -8.61
CA SER A 80 7.18 7.02 -9.98
C SER A 80 6.16 5.88 -10.07
N GLY A 81 5.32 5.72 -9.05
CA GLY A 81 4.23 4.74 -9.06
C GLY A 81 3.11 5.13 -10.01
N GLU A 82 2.51 4.14 -10.65
CA GLU A 82 1.34 4.31 -11.53
C GLU A 82 0.09 3.68 -10.90
N LEU A 83 -1.08 4.26 -11.19
CA LEU A 83 -2.35 3.68 -10.76
C LEU A 83 -2.75 2.54 -11.72
N VAL A 84 -2.61 1.31 -11.25
CA VAL A 84 -3.05 0.12 -11.99
C VAL A 84 -4.45 -0.30 -11.54
N LYS A 85 -5.39 -0.37 -12.49
CA LYS A 85 -6.76 -0.82 -12.21
C LYS A 85 -6.83 -2.35 -12.26
N VAL A 86 -7.20 -2.95 -11.13
CA VAL A 86 -7.40 -4.40 -11.00
C VAL A 86 -8.89 -4.70 -10.97
N TYR A 87 -9.32 -5.71 -11.73
CA TYR A 87 -10.71 -6.14 -11.79
C TYR A 87 -10.87 -7.47 -11.05
N ARG A 88 -11.98 -7.61 -10.32
CA ARG A 88 -12.41 -8.89 -9.76
C ARG A 88 -13.58 -9.41 -10.60
N TYR A 89 -13.42 -10.62 -11.12
CA TYR A 89 -14.54 -11.33 -11.73
C TYR A 89 -15.33 -12.06 -10.64
N GLU A 90 -16.65 -11.92 -10.66
CA GLU A 90 -17.55 -12.58 -9.72
C GLU A 90 -18.64 -13.30 -10.50
N LYS A 91 -18.77 -14.62 -10.30
CA LYS A 91 -19.85 -15.41 -10.88
C LYS A 91 -21.11 -15.22 -10.06
N SER A 92 -22.15 -14.63 -10.64
CA SER A 92 -23.45 -14.47 -9.97
C SER A 92 -24.33 -15.70 -10.17
N ASN A 93 -25.07 -16.04 -9.12
CA ASN A 93 -26.16 -17.01 -9.14
C ASN A 93 -27.24 -16.57 -8.15
N PHE A 94 -28.36 -17.29 -8.10
CA PHE A 94 -29.49 -16.92 -7.25
C PHE A 94 -29.10 -16.78 -5.76
N ILE A 95 -28.38 -17.77 -5.21
CA ILE A 95 -27.96 -17.78 -3.79
C ILE A 95 -27.03 -16.59 -3.50
N TYR A 96 -26.08 -16.33 -4.39
CA TYR A 96 -25.16 -15.19 -4.28
C TYR A 96 -25.90 -13.85 -4.28
N ASN A 97 -26.89 -13.68 -5.18
CA ASN A 97 -27.68 -12.45 -5.25
C ASN A 97 -28.56 -12.27 -4.01
N LEU A 98 -29.17 -13.36 -3.50
CA LEU A 98 -29.95 -13.33 -2.27
C LEU A 98 -29.08 -12.96 -1.06
N PHE A 99 -27.89 -13.57 -0.95
CA PHE A 99 -26.92 -13.24 0.10
C PHE A 99 -26.50 -11.76 0.03
N ARG A 100 -26.15 -11.27 -1.16
CA ARG A 100 -25.74 -9.87 -1.36
C ARG A 100 -26.87 -8.90 -1.01
N PHE A 101 -28.11 -9.23 -1.35
CA PHE A 101 -29.29 -8.43 -0.98
C PHE A 101 -29.47 -8.35 0.54
N ILE A 102 -29.45 -9.49 1.24
CA ILE A 102 -29.58 -9.54 2.70
C ILE A 102 -28.43 -8.77 3.38
N TYR A 103 -27.20 -8.93 2.89
CA TYR A 103 -26.03 -8.24 3.43
C TYR A 103 -26.15 -6.71 3.32
N ASN A 104 -26.70 -6.20 2.22
CA ASN A 104 -26.86 -4.76 1.98
C ASN A 104 -28.05 -4.12 2.74
N LEU A 105 -28.93 -4.92 3.36
CA LEU A 105 -30.03 -4.43 4.20
C LEU A 105 -29.57 -4.12 5.65
N ARG A 106 -28.33 -4.45 6.00
CA ARG A 106 -27.72 -4.22 7.30
C ARG A 106 -26.82 -2.99 7.25
#